data_AF-A0A1M2VM41-F1
#
_entry.id   AF-A0A1M2VM41-F1
#
_cell.length_a   1.000
_cell.length_b   1.000
_cell.length_c   1.000
_cell.angle_alpha   90.00
_cell.angle_beta   90.00
_cell.angle_gamma   90.00
#
_symmetry.space_group_name_H-M   'P 1'
#
loop_
_entity.id
_entity.type
_entity.pdbx_description
1 polymer ?
#
loop_
_entity_poly.entity_id
_entity_poly.type
_entity_poly.pdbx_seq_one_letter_code
_entity_poly.pdbx_strand_id
1 'polypeptide(L)'
;MTGRIFTSGALYSLFNGEFGTVMEFYPSSGLVQAGRFDGGRCQQWEFIPADEGFIVRCVGGAKDGSAAYLNFEGGSCSGEKLRASSRPMVWHIARDGDMIRGAGFAMQSGTVTGDGQPLYLTIEGPAVADAAIVAKPYPVSWDVRRYETDATARVGYR
;
A
#
# COMPACT_ATOMS: atom_id res chain seq x y z
N MET A 1 21.46 -9.49 -8.06
CA MET A 1 20.50 -9.13 -9.12
C MET A 1 19.11 -9.21 -8.53
N THR A 2 18.56 -8.09 -8.06
CA THR A 2 17.19 -8.02 -7.54
C THR A 2 16.25 -8.14 -8.74
N GLY A 3 15.52 -9.25 -8.83
CA GLY A 3 14.51 -9.45 -9.87
C GLY A 3 13.51 -8.30 -9.86
N ARG A 4 13.07 -7.85 -11.03
CA ARG A 4 12.14 -6.73 -11.18
C ARG A 4 10.80 -7.11 -10.50
N ILE A 5 10.57 -6.59 -9.29
CA ILE A 5 9.44 -6.99 -8.43
C ILE A 5 8.10 -6.51 -9.01
N PHE A 6 8.07 -5.27 -9.49
CA PHE A 6 6.91 -4.63 -10.11
C PHE A 6 7.23 -4.16 -11.53
N THR A 7 6.26 -4.32 -12.43
CA THR A 7 6.28 -3.75 -13.78
C THR A 7 5.97 -2.25 -13.71
N SER A 8 6.84 -1.42 -14.27
CA SER A 8 6.64 0.03 -14.36
C SER A 8 5.38 0.36 -15.19
N GLY A 9 4.57 1.31 -14.71
CA GLY A 9 3.31 1.71 -15.33
C GLY A 9 2.15 0.73 -15.14
N ALA A 10 2.38 -0.42 -14.50
CA ALA A 10 1.31 -1.32 -14.10
C ALA A 10 0.65 -0.85 -12.79
N LEU A 11 -0.63 -1.18 -12.65
CA LEU A 11 -1.42 -0.88 -11.46
C LEU A 11 -1.58 -2.15 -10.63
N TYR A 12 -1.74 -1.98 -9.33
CA TYR A 12 -1.83 -3.06 -8.37
C TYR A 12 -2.87 -2.76 -7.29
N SER A 13 -3.44 -3.80 -6.71
CA SER A 13 -4.26 -3.73 -5.50
C SER A 13 -3.54 -4.51 -4.40
N LEU A 14 -3.50 -3.93 -3.20
CA LEU A 14 -2.83 -4.49 -2.04
C LEU A 14 -3.88 -5.06 -1.09
N PHE A 15 -3.97 -6.38 -1.03
CA PHE A 15 -4.90 -7.08 -0.16
C PHE A 15 -4.22 -7.44 1.16
N ASN A 16 -4.97 -7.32 2.26
CA ASN A 16 -4.58 -8.00 3.48
C ASN A 16 -4.99 -9.47 3.37
N GLY A 17 -3.99 -10.35 3.21
CA GLY A 17 -4.19 -11.79 3.05
C GLY A 17 -4.85 -12.47 4.24
N GLU A 18 -4.85 -11.84 5.41
CA GLU A 18 -5.46 -12.37 6.63
C GLU A 18 -6.97 -12.13 6.68
N PHE A 19 -7.48 -11.06 6.02
CA PHE A 19 -8.83 -10.56 6.29
C PHE A 19 -9.67 -10.21 5.05
N GLY A 20 -9.13 -10.34 3.84
CA GLY A 20 -9.90 -10.14 2.59
C GLY A 20 -10.30 -8.69 2.30
N THR A 21 -9.71 -7.72 3.01
CA THR A 21 -9.83 -6.28 2.76
C THR A 21 -8.72 -5.80 1.82
N VAL A 22 -8.91 -4.63 1.21
CA VAL A 22 -7.95 -4.01 0.29
C VAL A 22 -7.48 -2.67 0.85
N MET A 23 -6.24 -2.26 0.57
CA MET A 23 -5.79 -0.90 0.84
C MET A 23 -6.55 0.09 -0.02
N GLU A 24 -7.26 1.02 0.63
CA GLU A 24 -8.05 2.04 -0.02
C GLU A 24 -7.69 3.44 0.48
N PHE A 25 -7.52 4.37 -0.46
CA PHE A 25 -7.38 5.79 -0.18
C PHE A 25 -8.74 6.48 -0.11
N TYR A 26 -8.95 7.31 0.90
CA TYR A 26 -10.19 8.08 1.08
C TYR A 26 -9.90 9.57 0.84
N PRO A 27 -10.17 10.12 -0.37
CA PRO A 27 -9.86 11.52 -0.69
C PRO A 27 -10.55 12.53 0.22
N SER A 28 -11.66 12.15 0.86
CA SER A 28 -12.41 13.02 1.77
C SER A 28 -11.69 13.30 3.09
N SER A 29 -10.92 12.33 3.59
CA SER A 29 -10.21 12.42 4.87
C SER A 29 -8.69 12.49 4.70
N GLY A 30 -8.20 12.18 3.50
CA GLY A 30 -6.78 11.99 3.23
C GLY A 30 -6.21 10.69 3.80
N LEU A 31 -7.03 9.84 4.41
CA LEU A 31 -6.60 8.61 5.08
C LEU A 31 -6.44 7.46 4.09
N VAL A 32 -5.58 6.51 4.45
CA VAL A 32 -5.50 5.20 3.81
C VAL A 32 -5.92 4.16 4.84
N GLN A 33 -6.94 3.36 4.51
CA GLN A 33 -7.57 2.41 5.44
C GLN A 33 -7.92 1.11 4.70
N ALA A 34 -8.32 0.10 5.46
CA ALA A 34 -8.86 -1.13 4.89
C ALA A 34 -10.24 -0.85 4.27
N GLY A 35 -10.39 -1.11 2.99
CA GLY A 35 -11.63 -0.97 2.24
C GLY A 35 -12.23 -2.31 1.84
N ARG A 36 -13.47 -2.27 1.37
CA ARG A 36 -14.11 -3.40 0.68
C ARG A 36 -13.74 -3.34 -0.80
N PHE A 37 -13.18 -4.42 -1.33
CA PHE A 37 -12.77 -4.43 -2.74
C PHE A 37 -13.94 -4.17 -3.70
N ASP A 38 -13.80 -3.11 -4.49
CA ASP A 38 -14.69 -2.74 -5.61
C ASP A 38 -13.91 -2.43 -6.90
N GLY A 39 -12.57 -2.44 -6.84
CA GLY A 39 -11.70 -2.17 -7.98
C GLY A 39 -11.64 -0.69 -8.37
N GLY A 40 -12.19 0.20 -7.55
CA GLY A 40 -12.19 1.64 -7.76
C GLY A 40 -10.78 2.24 -7.80
N ARG A 41 -10.66 3.43 -8.38
CA ARG A 41 -9.36 4.12 -8.56
C ARG A 41 -8.61 4.35 -7.24
N CYS A 42 -9.33 4.45 -6.13
CA CYS A 42 -8.76 4.60 -4.79
C CYS A 42 -8.14 3.32 -4.21
N GLN A 43 -8.37 2.16 -4.84
CA GLN A 43 -7.82 0.86 -4.50
C GLN A 43 -6.72 0.40 -5.47
N GLN A 44 -6.35 1.29 -6.41
CA GLN A 44 -5.35 1.06 -7.44
C GLN A 44 -4.10 1.89 -7.16
N TRP A 45 -2.97 1.21 -7.12
CA TRP A 45 -1.68 1.73 -6.69
C TRP A 45 -0.61 1.43 -7.72
N GLU A 46 0.24 2.42 -7.98
CA GLU A 46 1.42 2.28 -8.84
C GLU A 46 2.68 2.29 -7.98
N PHE A 47 3.60 1.36 -8.27
CA PHE A 47 4.93 1.31 -7.68
C PHE A 47 5.93 1.97 -8.64
N ILE A 48 6.33 3.19 -8.32
CA ILE A 48 7.28 3.99 -9.09
C ILE A 48 8.69 3.72 -8.53
N PRO A 49 9.64 3.20 -9.34
CA PRO A 49 11.00 2.96 -8.87
C PRO A 49 11.68 4.24 -8.35
N ALA A 50 12.39 4.12 -7.24
CA ALA A 50 13.27 5.12 -6.65
C ALA A 50 14.62 4.48 -6.29
N ASP A 51 15.64 5.28 -5.97
CA ASP A 51 17.02 4.81 -5.79
C ASP A 51 17.14 3.62 -4.81
N GLU A 52 16.40 3.65 -3.71
CA GLU A 52 16.46 2.62 -2.66
C GLU A 52 15.14 1.85 -2.48
N GLY A 53 14.15 2.01 -3.36
CA GLY A 53 12.86 1.34 -3.18
C GLY A 53 11.81 1.80 -4.17
N PHE A 54 10.58 2.01 -3.68
CA PHE A 54 9.46 2.45 -4.50
C PHE A 54 8.72 3.62 -3.84
N ILE A 55 8.33 4.58 -4.66
CA ILE A 55 7.26 5.52 -4.31
C ILE A 55 5.94 4.83 -4.67
N VAL A 56 4.98 4.87 -3.77
CA VAL A 56 3.67 4.23 -3.97
C VAL A 56 2.62 5.31 -4.19
N ARG A 57 1.99 5.31 -5.36
CA ARG A 57 1.04 6.37 -5.78
C ARG A 57 -0.36 5.80 -6.00
N CYS A 58 -1.38 6.41 -5.41
CA CYS A 58 -2.79 6.09 -5.68
C CYS A 58 -3.26 6.71 -7.00
N VAL A 59 -4.05 5.96 -7.78
CA VAL A 59 -4.67 6.42 -9.05
C VAL A 59 -5.86 7.36 -8.81
N GLY A 60 -6.51 7.27 -7.65
CA GLY A 60 -7.65 8.10 -7.27
C GLY A 60 -7.34 9.59 -7.24
N GLY A 61 -6.11 9.96 -6.86
CA GLY A 61 -5.71 11.36 -6.67
C GLY A 61 -6.41 12.05 -5.50
N ALA A 62 -5.80 13.08 -4.93
CA ALA A 62 -6.39 13.85 -3.84
C ALA A 62 -7.54 14.73 -4.36
N LYS A 63 -8.41 15.21 -3.45
CA LYS A 63 -9.58 16.04 -3.79
C LYS A 63 -9.24 17.33 -4.55
N ASP A 64 -8.06 17.88 -4.31
CA ASP A 64 -7.53 19.09 -4.95
C ASP A 64 -6.91 18.81 -6.33
N GLY A 65 -6.93 17.56 -6.80
CA GLY A 65 -6.31 17.13 -8.05
C GLY A 65 -4.82 16.79 -7.92
N SER A 66 -4.22 16.96 -6.73
CA SER A 66 -2.83 16.61 -6.48
C SER A 66 -2.61 15.08 -6.52
N ALA A 67 -1.39 14.67 -6.85
CA ALA A 67 -1.00 13.27 -6.71
C ALA A 67 -1.09 12.83 -5.24
N ALA A 68 -1.56 11.60 -5.02
CA ALA A 68 -1.76 11.02 -3.70
C ALA A 68 -0.73 9.89 -3.49
N TYR A 69 0.36 10.19 -2.78
CA TYR A 69 1.42 9.24 -2.45
C TYR A 69 1.22 8.64 -1.06
N LEU A 70 1.40 7.33 -0.93
CA LEU A 70 1.31 6.63 0.35
C LEU A 70 2.36 7.17 1.32
N ASN A 71 1.90 7.67 2.46
CA ASN A 71 2.71 8.34 3.46
C ASN A 71 2.09 8.14 4.86
N PHE A 72 2.79 8.49 5.92
CA PHE A 72 2.19 8.74 7.23
C PHE A 72 2.61 10.14 7.68
N GLU A 73 1.67 10.86 8.30
CA GLU A 73 1.96 12.20 8.80
C GLU A 73 2.04 12.18 10.33
N GLY A 74 3.20 12.58 10.83
CA GLY A 74 3.50 12.77 12.23
C GLY A 74 5.00 12.60 12.50
N GLY A 75 5.37 12.46 13.77
CA GLY A 75 6.76 12.21 14.14
C GLY A 75 7.18 10.81 13.71
N SER A 76 8.46 10.46 13.84
CA SER A 76 8.89 9.07 13.62
C SER A 76 8.42 8.13 14.75
N CYS A 77 7.16 8.22 15.16
CA CYS A 77 6.54 7.47 16.24
C CYS A 77 5.77 6.27 15.66
N SER A 78 5.79 5.16 16.38
CA SER A 78 4.99 3.97 16.03
C SER A 78 3.49 4.22 16.22
N GLY A 79 2.65 3.70 15.31
CA GLY A 79 1.19 3.74 15.39
C GLY A 79 0.52 4.88 14.60
N GLU A 80 1.27 5.58 13.76
CA GLU A 80 0.70 6.65 12.93
C GLU A 80 -0.18 6.09 11.82
N LYS A 81 -1.35 6.71 11.64
CA LYS A 81 -2.29 6.35 10.56
C LYS A 81 -1.69 6.71 9.22
N LEU A 82 -1.81 5.78 8.27
CA LEU A 82 -1.44 6.07 6.89
C LEU A 82 -2.38 7.12 6.29
N ARG A 83 -1.78 7.98 5.48
CA ARG A 83 -2.40 9.03 4.70
C ARG A 83 -1.87 8.98 3.28
N ALA A 84 -2.60 9.59 2.35
CA ALA A 84 -1.98 9.98 1.10
C ALA A 84 -1.67 11.47 1.14
N SER A 85 -0.47 11.83 0.73
CA SER A 85 -0.03 13.23 0.67
C SER A 85 0.55 13.55 -0.71
N SER A 86 0.73 14.84 -1.00
CA SER A 86 1.41 15.29 -2.22
C SER A 86 2.94 15.10 -2.17
N ARG A 87 3.48 14.66 -1.03
CA ARG A 87 4.91 14.43 -0.83
C ARG A 87 5.23 12.94 -0.93
N PRO A 88 6.02 12.51 -1.93
CA PRO A 88 6.38 11.11 -2.05
C PRO A 88 7.28 10.67 -0.89
N MET A 89 7.12 9.42 -0.47
CA MET A 89 8.01 8.73 0.46
C MET A 89 8.45 7.41 -0.18
N VAL A 90 9.69 7.01 0.10
CA VAL A 90 10.23 5.71 -0.33
C VAL A 90 9.73 4.61 0.59
N TRP A 91 9.34 3.48 -0.01
CA TRP A 91 9.00 2.23 0.63
C TRP A 91 9.92 1.13 0.11
N HIS A 92 10.57 0.40 1.02
CA HIS A 92 11.31 -0.81 0.71
C HIS A 92 10.35 -1.99 0.72
N ILE A 93 10.35 -2.78 -0.36
CA ILE A 93 9.40 -3.87 -0.55
C ILE A 93 10.18 -5.17 -0.69
N ALA A 94 9.95 -6.09 0.23
CA ALA A 94 10.59 -7.40 0.25
C ALA A 94 9.56 -8.50 0.00
N ARG A 95 9.90 -9.47 -0.86
CA ARG A 95 9.12 -10.71 -0.99
C ARG A 95 9.27 -11.50 0.29
N ASP A 96 8.16 -12.02 0.75
CA ASP A 96 8.04 -12.74 2.01
C ASP A 96 8.55 -14.19 1.83
N GLY A 97 9.88 -14.34 1.75
CA GLY A 97 10.57 -15.63 1.74
C GLY A 97 11.24 -15.98 3.08
N ASP A 98 11.61 -14.95 3.85
CA ASP A 98 12.42 -15.06 5.07
C ASP A 98 11.79 -14.44 6.34
N MET A 99 10.68 -13.70 6.24
CA MET A 99 10.19 -12.87 7.37
C MET A 99 8.83 -13.31 7.95
N ILE A 100 7.86 -13.73 7.14
CA ILE A 100 6.53 -14.20 7.55
C ILE A 100 6.09 -15.31 6.58
N ARG A 101 5.33 -16.31 7.04
CA ARG A 101 4.96 -17.48 6.21
C ARG A 101 3.91 -17.09 5.14
N GLY A 102 4.31 -16.84 3.88
CA GLY A 102 3.36 -16.68 2.76
C GLY A 102 3.96 -16.04 1.51
N ALA A 103 3.28 -16.10 0.36
CA ALA A 103 3.74 -15.50 -0.91
C ALA A 103 3.57 -13.97 -1.01
N GLY A 104 3.43 -13.28 0.12
CA GLY A 104 3.12 -11.85 0.18
C GLY A 104 4.34 -10.95 0.17
N PHE A 105 4.11 -9.68 0.51
CA PHE A 105 5.13 -8.63 0.57
C PHE A 105 5.09 -7.91 1.90
N ALA A 106 6.26 -7.67 2.49
CA ALA A 106 6.42 -6.71 3.57
C ALA A 106 6.79 -5.34 2.97
N MET A 107 6.16 -4.28 3.47
CA MET A 107 6.41 -2.90 3.03
C MET A 107 6.96 -2.09 4.20
N GLN A 108 8.25 -1.82 4.17
CA GLN A 108 8.95 -1.02 5.15
C GLN A 108 9.05 0.43 4.65
N SER A 109 8.86 1.41 5.53
CA SER A 109 9.15 2.80 5.17
C SER A 109 10.64 3.05 5.04
N GLY A 110 11.01 3.99 4.17
CA GLY A 110 12.38 4.52 4.08
C GLY A 110 12.80 5.41 5.25
N THR A 111 11.88 5.66 6.19
CA THR A 111 12.18 6.28 7.48
C THR A 111 12.11 5.25 8.60
N VAL A 112 12.79 5.54 9.70
CA VAL A 112 12.83 4.75 10.93
C VAL A 112 12.38 5.61 12.09
N THR A 113 12.02 4.98 13.22
CA THR A 113 11.68 5.70 14.45
C THR A 113 12.87 6.48 15.00
N GLY A 114 12.63 7.37 15.98
CA GLY A 114 13.70 8.13 16.63
C GLY A 114 14.78 7.27 17.30
N ASP A 115 14.44 6.04 17.69
CA ASP A 115 15.33 5.00 18.23
C ASP A 115 15.87 4.02 17.15
N GLY A 116 15.62 4.29 15.87
CA GLY A 116 16.18 3.54 14.75
C GLY A 116 15.42 2.25 14.38
N GLN A 117 14.21 2.03 14.91
CA GLN A 117 13.40 0.87 14.54
C GLN A 117 12.75 1.07 13.16
N PRO A 118 12.76 0.05 12.29
CA PRO A 118 12.03 0.10 11.03
C PRO A 118 10.52 0.18 11.28
N LEU A 119 9.82 0.97 10.46
CA LEU A 119 8.36 0.99 10.45
C LEU A 119 7.86 0.24 9.21
N TYR A 120 6.85 -0.59 9.41
CA TYR A 120 6.19 -1.38 8.40
C TYR A 120 4.73 -0.97 8.29
N LEU A 121 4.20 -1.11 7.09
CA LEU A 121 2.78 -0.99 6.81
C LEU A 121 2.02 -2.14 7.47
N THR A 122 1.16 -1.82 8.44
CA THR A 122 0.43 -2.77 9.29
C THR A 122 -1.06 -2.42 9.31
N ILE A 123 -1.92 -3.38 9.63
CA ILE A 123 -3.35 -3.14 9.91
C ILE A 123 -3.61 -3.28 11.40
N GLU A 124 -4.34 -2.32 11.98
CA GLU A 124 -4.76 -2.30 13.37
C GLU A 124 -6.28 -2.22 13.51
N GLY A 125 -6.79 -2.96 14.50
CA GLY A 125 -8.21 -3.02 14.82
C GLY A 125 -8.90 -4.25 14.21
N PRO A 126 -10.24 -4.28 14.25
CA PRO A 126 -11.01 -5.42 13.77
C PRO A 126 -10.82 -5.63 12.26
N ALA A 127 -10.88 -6.89 11.83
CA ALA A 127 -10.74 -7.36 10.47
C ALA A 127 -11.92 -6.98 9.55
N VAL A 128 -12.22 -5.69 9.43
CA VAL A 128 -13.37 -5.14 8.69
C VAL A 128 -12.97 -3.92 7.86
N ALA A 129 -13.86 -3.49 6.97
CA ALA A 129 -13.72 -2.19 6.33
C ALA A 129 -13.59 -1.09 7.39
N ASP A 130 -12.87 -0.03 7.04
CA ASP A 130 -12.49 1.11 7.86
C ASP A 130 -11.41 0.84 8.93
N ALA A 131 -10.90 -0.40 9.03
CA ALA A 131 -9.76 -0.71 9.89
C ALA A 131 -8.56 0.19 9.54
N ALA A 132 -7.85 0.64 10.59
CA ALA A 132 -6.75 1.55 10.41
C ALA A 132 -5.57 0.82 9.78
N ILE A 133 -5.02 1.39 8.71
CA ILE A 133 -3.68 1.01 8.26
C ILE A 133 -2.72 1.98 8.97
N VAL A 134 -1.71 1.45 9.65
CA VAL A 134 -0.74 2.20 10.45
C VAL A 134 0.70 1.82 10.14
N ALA A 135 1.65 2.67 10.53
CA ALA A 135 3.08 2.38 10.47
C ALA A 135 3.58 1.85 11.83
N LYS A 136 4.06 0.61 11.91
CA LYS A 136 4.51 -0.04 13.15
C LYS A 136 5.73 -0.94 12.97
N PRO A 137 6.50 -1.24 14.04
CA PRO A 137 7.70 -2.09 13.94
C PRO A 137 7.41 -3.58 13.74
N TYR A 138 6.18 -3.94 13.34
CA TYR A 138 5.74 -5.32 13.16
C TYR A 138 5.23 -5.50 11.72
N PRO A 139 5.98 -6.19 10.84
CA PRO A 139 5.55 -6.42 9.48
C PRO A 139 4.29 -7.29 9.43
N VAL A 140 3.45 -7.05 8.42
CA VAL A 140 2.39 -7.98 8.01
C VAL A 140 2.54 -8.26 6.52
N SER A 141 2.02 -9.40 6.08
CA SER A 141 2.13 -9.85 4.69
C SER A 141 0.99 -9.25 3.85
N TRP A 142 1.36 -8.52 2.79
CA TRP A 142 0.41 -7.96 1.81
C TRP A 142 0.38 -8.80 0.54
N ASP A 143 -0.81 -9.23 0.13
CA ASP A 143 -1.03 -9.87 -1.17
C ASP A 143 -1.19 -8.78 -2.24
N VAL A 144 -0.10 -8.54 -2.99
CA VAL A 144 -0.06 -7.51 -4.02
C VAL A 144 -0.43 -8.12 -5.37
N ARG A 145 -1.64 -7.82 -5.84
CA ARG A 145 -2.15 -8.34 -7.10
C ARG A 145 -2.06 -7.29 -8.18
N ARG A 146 -1.58 -7.68 -9.36
CA ARG A 146 -1.61 -6.80 -10.54
C ARG A 146 -3.06 -6.56 -10.93
N TYR A 147 -3.44 -5.29 -11.04
CA TYR A 147 -4.69 -4.90 -11.65
C TYR A 147 -4.52 -5.01 -13.16
N GLU A 148 -5.17 -6.00 -13.75
CA GLU A 148 -5.28 -6.12 -15.19
C GLU A 148 -6.45 -5.22 -15.63
N THR A 149 -6.14 -4.04 -16.16
CA THR A 149 -7.07 -3.37 -17.06
C THR A 149 -7.17 -4.22 -18.32
N ASP A 150 -7.97 -5.28 -18.26
CA ASP A 150 -8.38 -5.99 -19.46
C ASP A 150 -9.39 -5.10 -20.21
N ALA A 151 -8.88 -4.03 -20.83
CA ALA A 151 -9.65 -3.12 -21.67
C ALA A 151 -10.12 -3.79 -22.99
N THR A 152 -9.96 -5.11 -23.11
CA THR A 152 -10.39 -5.91 -24.26
C THR A 152 -11.17 -7.17 -23.94
N ALA A 153 -11.31 -7.61 -22.68
CA ALA A 153 -12.16 -8.75 -22.36
C ALA A 153 -13.52 -8.32 -21.83
N ARG A 154 -14.49 -8.16 -22.75
CA ARG A 154 -15.88 -8.49 -22.41
C ARG A 154 -15.91 -9.98 -22.05
N VAL A 155 -15.66 -10.32 -20.79
CA VAL A 155 -15.95 -11.65 -20.29
C VAL A 155 -17.47 -11.71 -20.09
N GLY A 156 -18.15 -12.23 -21.12
CA GLY A 156 -19.51 -12.68 -21.00
C GLY A 156 -19.55 -13.84 -20.01
N TYR A 157 -20.36 -13.71 -18.96
CA TYR A 157 -20.72 -14.84 -18.12
C TYR A 157 -21.49 -15.86 -18.99
N ARG A 158 -20.97 -17.09 -19.05
CA ARG A 158 -21.76 -18.29 -19.29
C ARG A 158 -21.62 -19.19 -18.08
#